data_AF-A0A1Q6L4F0-F1
#
_entry.id   AF-A0A1Q6L4F0-F1
#
_cell.length_a   1.000
_cell.length_b   1.000
_cell.length_c   1.000
_cell.angle_alpha   90.00
_cell.angle_beta   90.00
_cell.angle_gamma   90.00
#
_symmetry.space_group_name_H-M   'P 1'
#
loop_
_entity.id
_entity.type
_entity.pdbx_description
1 polymer ?
#
loop_
_entity_poly.entity_id
_entity_poly.type
_entity_poly.pdbx_seq_one_letter_code
_entity_poly.pdbx_strand_id
1 'polypeptide(L)' 'MNVLIAMTREQCRRDKEFVIYNYIASQIKVTPEKMRTDLKEKFGLEFTEKEVEEIISEYVRAQILSPRLRYYIRKG' A
#
# COMPACT_ATOMS: atom_id res chain seq x y z
N MET A 1 14.82 0.92 -1.97
CA MET A 1 14.49 1.71 -3.17
C MET A 1 14.03 3.08 -2.70
N ASN A 2 14.80 4.14 -2.99
CA ASN A 2 14.38 5.51 -2.70
C ASN A 2 13.40 5.92 -3.81
N VAL A 3 12.10 5.85 -3.52
CA VAL A 3 11.06 6.28 -4.45
C VAL A 3 11.02 7.81 -4.42
N LEU A 4 11.22 8.44 -5.58
CA LEU A 4 11.17 9.89 -5.73
C LEU A 4 9.70 10.30 -5.80
N ILE A 5 9.23 11.03 -4.79
CA ILE A 5 7.81 11.45 -4.69
C ILE A 5 7.68 12.81 -5.35
N ALA A 6 7.11 12.85 -6.56
CA ALA A 6 6.91 14.07 -7.32
C ALA A 6 5.62 14.85 -6.95
N MET A 7 4.83 14.32 -6.00
CA MET A 7 3.53 14.86 -5.60
C MET A 7 3.60 15.48 -4.20
N THR A 8 2.89 16.59 -3.98
CA THR A 8 2.68 17.13 -2.63
C THR A 8 1.73 16.23 -1.82
N ARG A 9 1.69 16.42 -0.50
CA ARG A 9 0.75 15.67 0.37
C ARG A 9 -0.71 15.91 -0.02
N GLU A 10 -1.07 17.12 -0.43
CA GLU A 10 -2.41 17.47 -0.89
C GLU A 10 -2.78 16.74 -2.19
N GLN A 11 -1.82 16.63 -3.12
CA GLN A 11 -1.99 15.86 -4.35
C GLN A 11 -2.13 14.37 -4.04
N CYS A 12 -1.30 13.83 -3.13
CA CYS A 12 -1.42 12.44 -2.68
C CYS A 12 -2.80 12.14 -2.07
N ARG A 13 -3.37 13.06 -1.30
CA ARG A 13 -4.72 12.90 -0.73
C ARG A 13 -5.81 12.94 -1.79
N ARG A 14 -5.67 13.82 -2.79
CA ARG A 14 -6.62 13.94 -3.91
C ARG A 14 -6.62 12.69 -4.78
N ASP A 15 -5.43 12.16 -5.05
CA ASP A 15 -5.20 11.05 -5.98
C ASP A 15 -4.83 9.76 -5.23
N LYS A 16 -5.45 9.53 -4.06
CA LYS A 16 -5.06 8.48 -3.11
C LYS A 16 -5.01 7.08 -3.72
N GLU A 17 -5.94 6.74 -4.62
CA GLU A 17 -5.99 5.42 -5.25
C GLU A 17 -4.79 5.19 -6.17
N PHE A 18 -4.39 6.22 -6.91
CA PHE A 18 -3.21 6.16 -7.78
C PHE A 18 -1.92 6.03 -6.96
N VAL A 19 -1.83 6.73 -5.82
CA VAL A 19 -0.70 6.61 -4.89
C VAL A 19 -0.59 5.19 -4.33
N ILE A 20 -1.71 4.63 -3.86
CA ILE A 20 -1.76 3.25 -3.33
C ILE A 20 -1.34 2.24 -4.41
N TYR A 21 -1.89 2.37 -5.62
CA TYR A 21 -1.53 1.50 -6.74
C TYR A 21 -0.03 1.54 -7.03
N ASN A 22 0.55 2.73 -7.20
CA ASN A 22 1.98 2.87 -7.51
C ASN A 22 2.87 2.39 -6.38
N TYR A 23 2.48 2.66 -5.12
CA TYR A 23 3.18 2.14 -3.96
C TYR A 23 3.23 0.62 -4.04
N ILE A 24 2.08 -0.03 -4.17
CA ILE A 24 1.95 -1.49 -4.25
C ILE A 24 2.75 -2.07 -5.41
N ALA A 25 2.59 -1.51 -6.62
CA ALA A 25 3.29 -1.96 -7.82
C ALA A 25 4.82 -1.85 -7.71
N SER A 26 5.33 -0.90 -6.91
CA SER A 26 6.76 -0.72 -6.66
C SER A 26 7.35 -1.69 -5.61
N GLN A 27 6.51 -2.44 -4.88
CA GLN A 27 6.98 -3.34 -3.82
C GLN A 27 7.20 -4.77 -4.33
N ILE A 28 8.41 -5.31 -4.09
CA ILE A 28 8.68 -6.75 -4.24
C ILE A 28 7.97 -7.56 -3.14
N LYS A 29 7.86 -6.97 -1.94
CA LYS A 29 7.17 -7.54 -0.78
C LYS A 29 6.56 -6.41 0.05
N VAL A 30 5.29 -6.57 0.42
CA VAL A 30 4.55 -5.61 1.26
C VAL A 30 4.01 -6.34 2.50
N THR A 31 4.17 -5.73 3.68
CA THR A 31 3.47 -6.13 4.90
C THR A 31 2.49 -5.02 5.29
N PRO A 32 1.38 -5.33 5.99
CA PRO A 32 0.42 -4.31 6.41
C PRO A 32 1.08 -3.18 7.20
N GLU A 33 1.93 -3.51 8.17
CA GLU A 33 2.65 -2.53 9.00
C GLU A 33 3.54 -1.61 8.15
N LYS A 34 4.34 -2.18 7.24
CA LYS A 34 5.22 -1.40 6.37
C LYS A 34 4.42 -0.47 5.47
N MET A 35 3.34 -0.97 4.87
CA MET A 35 2.46 -0.17 4.02
C MET A 35 1.82 0.98 4.79
N ARG A 36 1.31 0.71 5.99
CA ARG A 36 0.73 1.74 6.85
C ARG A 36 1.72 2.85 7.18
N THR A 37 2.93 2.48 7.60
CA THR A 37 4.00 3.44 7.92
C THR A 37 4.41 4.24 6.69
N ASP A 38 4.64 3.59 5.55
CA ASP A 38 5.04 4.27 4.32
C ASP A 38 3.95 5.22 3.82
N LEU A 39 2.68 4.80 3.79
CA LEU A 39 1.54 5.64 3.40
C LEU A 39 1.42 6.88 4.28
N LYS A 40 1.61 6.73 5.59
CA LYS A 40 1.57 7.84 6.54
C LYS A 40 2.75 8.79 6.37
N GLU A 41 3.97 8.29 6.47
CA GLU A 41 5.17 9.13 6.56
C GLU A 41 5.50 9.81 5.23
N LYS A 42 5.41 9.05 4.14
CA LYS A 42 5.84 9.49 2.81
C LYS A 42 4.74 10.22 2.05
N PHE A 43 3.49 9.75 2.17
CA PHE A 43 2.38 10.25 1.36
C PHE A 43 1.35 11.04 2.16
N GLY A 44 1.44 11.07 3.50
CA GLY A 44 0.49 11.78 4.36
C GLY A 44 -0.91 11.16 4.35
N LEU A 45 -1.00 9.87 4.04
CA LEU A 45 -2.22 9.08 3.98
C LEU A 45 -2.29 8.18 5.21
N GLU A 46 -3.26 8.43 6.08
CA GLU A 46 -3.47 7.62 7.28
C GLU A 46 -4.52 6.55 7.04
N PHE A 47 -4.18 5.32 7.37
CA PHE A 47 -5.06 4.16 7.33
C PHE A 47 -4.97 3.40 8.65
N THR A 48 -6.08 2.80 9.04
CA THR A 48 -6.13 1.74 10.05
C THR A 48 -5.49 0.47 9.51
N GLU A 49 -5.09 -0.42 10.42
CA GLU A 49 -4.55 -1.73 10.04
C GLU A 49 -5.53 -2.52 9.19
N LYS A 50 -6.81 -2.53 9.57
CA LYS A 50 -7.89 -3.19 8.84
C LYS A 50 -8.05 -2.66 7.41
N GLU A 51 -8.03 -1.34 7.21
CA GLU A 51 -8.11 -0.75 5.86
C GLU A 51 -6.93 -1.17 4.99
N VAL A 52 -5.71 -1.23 5.55
CA VAL A 52 -4.53 -1.68 4.81
C VAL A 52 -4.66 -3.16 4.43
N GLU A 53 -5.15 -4.01 5.34
CA GLU A 53 -5.40 -5.42 5.04
C GLU A 53 -6.46 -5.63 3.95
N GLU A 54 -7.52 -4.82 3.96
CA GLU A 54 -8.57 -4.83 2.95
C GLU A 54 -8.01 -4.43 1.58
N ILE A 55 -7.23 -3.34 1.51
CA ILE A 55 -6.55 -2.90 0.28
C ILE A 55 -5.64 -4.01 -0.25
N ILE A 56 -4.75 -4.58 0.56
CA ILE A 56 -3.86 -5.66 0.10
C ILE A 56 -4.68 -6.86 -0.40
N SER A 57 -5.77 -7.20 0.30
CA SER A 57 -6.66 -8.31 -0.08
C SER A 57 -7.38 -8.06 -1.41
N GLU A 58 -7.80 -6.84 -1.69
CA GLU A 58 -8.38 -6.44 -2.98
C GLU A 58 -7.36 -6.59 -4.12
N TYR A 59 -6.14 -6.10 -3.93
CA TYR A 59 -5.10 -6.16 -4.95
C TYR A 59 -4.62 -7.60 -5.23
N VAL A 60 -4.62 -8.46 -4.22
CA VAL A 60 -4.39 -9.90 -4.41
C VAL A 60 -5.56 -10.56 -5.14
N ARG A 61 -6.81 -10.23 -4.80
CA ARG A 61 -8.00 -10.74 -5.52
C ARG A 61 -8.01 -10.34 -6.99
N ALA A 62 -7.58 -9.11 -7.28
CA ALA A 62 -7.42 -8.58 -8.64
C ALA A 62 -6.20 -9.14 -9.40
N GLN A 63 -5.41 -10.04 -8.77
CA GLN A 63 -4.16 -10.60 -9.32
C GLN A 63 -3.07 -9.56 -9.65
N ILE A 64 -3.19 -8.34 -9.11
CA ILE A 64 -2.18 -7.28 -9.25
C ILE A 64 -0.99 -7.57 -8.32
N LEU A 65 -1.27 -8.14 -7.14
CA LEU A 65 -0.26 -8.59 -6.18
C LEU A 65 -0.12 -10.11 -6.17
N SER A 66 1.12 -10.60 -5.97
CA SER A 66 1.38 -12.04 -5.84
C SER A 66 0.57 -12.66 -4.69
N PRO A 67 -0.06 -13.83 -4.89
CA PRO A 67 -0.74 -14.58 -3.84
C PRO A 67 0.16 -14.95 -2.65
N ARG A 68 1.49 -14.95 -2.83
CA ARG A 68 2.45 -15.15 -1.73
C ARG A 68 2.35 -14.08 -0.63
N LEU A 69 1.81 -12.90 -0.95
CA LEU A 69 1.49 -11.86 0.02
C LEU A 69 0.27 -12.21 0.88
N ARG A 70 -0.67 -13.00 0.34
CA ARG A 70 -1.85 -13.51 1.06
C ARG A 70 -1.47 -14.39 2.25
N TYR A 71 -0.33 -15.08 2.18
CA TYR A 71 0.17 -15.95 3.26
C TYR A 71 0.73 -15.19 4.46
N TYR A 72 0.98 -13.88 4.34
CA TYR A 72 1.37 -13.02 5.47
C TYR A 72 0.16 -12.46 6.23
N ILE A 73 -1.02 -12.36 5.60
CA ILE A 73 -2.29 -11.95 6.23
C ILE A 73 -2.99 -13.16 6.89
N ARG A 74 -2.67 -14.40 6.45
CA ARG A 74 -3.38 -15.62 6.84
C ARG A 74 -2.57 -16.62 7.68
N LYS A 75 -1.51 -16.17 8.36
CA LYS A 75 -0.97 -16.86 9.53
C LYS A 75 -1.41 -16.01 10.71
N GLY A 76 -2.44 -16.39 11.48
CA GLY A 76 -2.40 -17.60 12.29
C GLY A 76 -1.62 -17.25 13.53
#